data_AF-A0A7V1GIL8-F1
#
_entry.id   AF-A0A7V1GIL8-F1
#
_cell.length_a   1.000
_cell.length_b   1.000
_cell.length_c   1.000
_cell.angle_alpha   90.00
_cell.angle_beta   90.00
_cell.angle_gamma   90.00
#
_symmetry.space_group_name_H-M   'P 1'
#
loop_
_entity.id
_entity.type
_entity.pdbx_description
1 polymer ?
#
loop_
_entity_poly.entity_id
_entity_poly.type
_entity_poly.pdbx_seq_one_letter_code
_entity_poly.pdbx_strand_id
1 'polypeptide(L)'
;ERGVSVVFNIKKRENILSDNTPHKTTIDVKRLSLAELEYSSVPRLSPYAYLKATIINDTDYPLLAGKVNVFSEADYIGTSRIDTVAPQEECELFLGIDEGIKVKRELISKKTKSSGRKKETTYAYKIEIENYKREKETITIIDQIPVSQDSRIKVKLLETSDKPTEEIEQGIIKWRFSLLPKEKKEITFSFSIEYPRGVRIQGL
;
A
#
# COMPACT_ATOMS: atom_id res chain seq x y z
N GLU A 1 -37.40 5.35 -0.82
CA GLU A 1 -36.44 5.31 -1.95
C GLU A 1 -36.58 3.98 -2.67
N ARG A 2 -36.75 3.97 -4.00
CA ARG A 2 -36.80 2.72 -4.77
C ARG A 2 -35.36 2.26 -4.99
N GLY A 3 -34.93 1.24 -4.26
CA GLY A 3 -33.61 0.63 -4.47
C GLY A 3 -33.52 0.08 -5.89
N VAL A 4 -32.41 0.36 -6.57
CA VAL A 4 -32.10 -0.26 -7.86
C VAL A 4 -31.88 -1.76 -7.59
N SER A 5 -32.83 -2.60 -7.99
CA SER A 5 -32.66 -4.06 -7.90
C SER A 5 -31.76 -4.51 -9.03
N VAL A 6 -30.58 -5.04 -8.71
CA VAL A 6 -29.71 -5.70 -9.67
C VAL A 6 -30.07 -7.18 -9.69
N VAL A 7 -30.45 -7.70 -10.86
CA VAL A 7 -30.80 -9.11 -11.06
C VAL A 7 -29.66 -9.78 -11.80
N PHE A 8 -29.07 -10.82 -11.19
CA PHE A 8 -28.04 -11.62 -11.84
C PHE A 8 -28.61 -12.96 -12.32
N ASN A 9 -28.28 -13.34 -13.55
CA ASN A 9 -28.66 -14.62 -14.11
C ASN A 9 -27.59 -15.68 -13.81
N ILE A 10 -27.88 -16.58 -12.86
CA ILE A 10 -26.99 -17.69 -12.51
C ILE A 10 -27.08 -18.75 -13.62
N LYS A 11 -25.98 -18.96 -14.35
CA LYS A 11 -25.94 -19.85 -15.53
C LYS A 11 -26.21 -21.33 -15.18
N LYS A 12 -25.81 -21.78 -13.99
CA LYS A 12 -25.96 -23.16 -13.53
C LYS A 12 -27.10 -23.26 -12.53
N ARG A 13 -28.01 -24.23 -12.73
CA ARG A 13 -29.03 -24.56 -11.73
C ARG A 13 -28.35 -25.14 -10.49
N GLU A 14 -28.73 -24.65 -9.33
CA GLU A 14 -28.25 -25.14 -8.03
C GLU A 14 -29.44 -25.65 -7.21
N ASN A 15 -29.22 -26.74 -6.48
CA ASN A 15 -30.21 -27.29 -5.55
C ASN A 15 -29.93 -26.71 -4.16
N ILE A 16 -30.90 -25.96 -3.61
CA ILE A 16 -30.83 -25.43 -2.24
C ILE A 16 -31.66 -26.35 -1.35
N LEU A 17 -31.01 -27.06 -0.44
CA LEU A 17 -31.69 -27.98 0.47
C LEU A 17 -32.32 -27.19 1.62
N SER A 18 -33.43 -27.68 2.17
CA SER A 18 -34.06 -27.10 3.36
C SER A 18 -33.39 -27.59 4.65
N ASP A 19 -32.06 -27.60 4.68
CA ASP A 19 -31.23 -28.11 5.78
C ASP A 19 -30.70 -26.99 6.70
N ASN A 20 -31.06 -25.74 6.41
CA ASN A 20 -30.61 -24.53 7.10
C ASN A 20 -29.09 -24.29 6.99
N THR A 21 -28.43 -24.85 5.98
CA THR A 21 -27.01 -24.63 5.71
C THR A 21 -26.80 -23.47 4.73
N PRO A 22 -25.79 -22.61 4.93
CA PRO A 22 -25.44 -21.60 3.93
C PRO A 22 -24.95 -22.22 2.62
N HIS A 23 -25.58 -21.85 1.50
CA HIS A 23 -25.15 -22.24 0.16
C HIS A 23 -24.47 -21.07 -0.56
N LYS A 24 -23.34 -21.34 -1.21
CA LYS A 24 -22.65 -20.38 -2.09
C LYS A 24 -22.76 -20.86 -3.53
N THR A 25 -23.01 -19.92 -4.45
CA THR A 25 -23.04 -20.20 -5.88
C THR A 25 -22.27 -19.11 -6.64
N THR A 26 -21.64 -19.51 -7.74
CA THR A 26 -20.94 -18.59 -8.62
C THR A 26 -21.95 -17.86 -9.49
N ILE A 27 -21.99 -16.53 -9.34
CA ILE A 27 -22.88 -15.69 -10.15
C ILE A 27 -22.30 -15.49 -11.56
N ASP A 28 -21.02 -15.13 -11.65
CA ASP A 28 -20.32 -14.99 -12.93
C ASP A 28 -18.81 -15.24 -12.77
N VAL A 29 -18.14 -15.48 -13.89
CA VAL A 29 -16.68 -15.60 -13.98
C VAL A 29 -16.22 -14.70 -15.12
N LYS A 30 -15.40 -13.70 -14.79
CA LYS A 30 -14.91 -12.71 -15.74
C LYS A 30 -13.41 -12.57 -15.62
N ARG A 31 -12.77 -12.34 -16.77
CA ARG A 31 -11.40 -11.85 -16.85
C ARG A 31 -11.49 -10.33 -17.01
N LEU A 32 -11.01 -9.61 -16.00
CA LEU A 32 -10.98 -8.15 -16.01
C LEU A 32 -9.66 -7.67 -16.62
N SER A 33 -9.64 -6.49 -17.23
CA SER A 33 -8.39 -5.91 -17.73
C SER A 33 -7.48 -5.50 -16.58
N LEU A 34 -6.21 -5.84 -16.71
CA LEU A 34 -5.15 -5.45 -15.81
C LEU A 34 -4.53 -4.16 -16.37
N ALA A 35 -4.75 -3.04 -15.70
CA ALA A 35 -4.14 -1.76 -16.05
C ALA A 35 -2.66 -1.74 -15.63
N GLU A 36 -2.39 -2.20 -14.40
CA GLU A 36 -1.04 -2.16 -13.84
C GLU A 36 -0.81 -3.27 -12.82
N LEU A 37 0.43 -3.77 -12.77
CA LEU A 37 0.90 -4.71 -11.77
C LEU A 37 2.22 -4.21 -11.21
N GLU A 38 2.27 -3.98 -9.90
CA GLU A 38 3.47 -3.51 -9.22
C GLU A 38 3.56 -4.04 -7.79
N TYR A 39 4.72 -3.91 -7.16
CA TYR A 39 4.86 -4.14 -5.72
C TYR A 39 4.72 -2.83 -4.97
N SER A 40 3.98 -2.84 -3.87
CA SER A 40 3.89 -1.72 -2.94
C SER A 40 4.40 -2.14 -1.56
N SER A 41 5.17 -1.27 -0.90
CA SER A 41 5.63 -1.52 0.47
C SER A 41 5.56 -0.25 1.31
N VAL A 42 5.17 -0.43 2.58
CA VAL A 42 5.18 0.61 3.62
C VAL A 42 6.10 0.15 4.75
N PRO A 43 7.43 0.30 4.62
CA PRO A 43 8.40 -0.40 5.48
C PRO A 43 8.34 -0.01 6.96
N ARG A 44 7.75 1.15 7.28
CA ARG A 44 7.46 1.58 8.65
C ARG A 44 6.37 0.73 9.32
N LEU A 45 5.39 0.22 8.56
CA LEU A 45 4.30 -0.62 9.06
C LEU A 45 4.64 -2.11 9.00
N SER A 46 5.31 -2.53 7.92
CA SER A 46 5.63 -3.93 7.66
C SER A 46 6.82 -4.04 6.72
N PRO A 47 7.78 -4.97 6.93
CA PRO A 47 8.93 -5.15 6.05
C PRO A 47 8.59 -5.87 4.73
N TYR A 48 7.32 -6.17 4.48
CA TYR A 48 6.89 -6.92 3.31
C TYR A 48 6.53 -6.03 2.12
N ALA A 49 6.75 -6.55 0.92
CA ALA A 49 6.21 -6.02 -0.32
C ALA A 49 4.94 -6.78 -0.71
N TYR A 50 3.91 -6.04 -1.11
CA TYR A 50 2.62 -6.57 -1.50
C TYR A 50 2.45 -6.43 -3.01
N LEU A 51 2.06 -7.50 -3.69
CA LEU A 51 1.69 -7.43 -5.10
C LEU A 51 0.36 -6.67 -5.22
N LYS A 52 0.38 -5.54 -5.89
CA LYS A 52 -0.78 -4.67 -6.12
C LYS A 52 -1.15 -4.72 -7.60
N ALA A 53 -2.39 -5.08 -7.88
CA ALA A 53 -2.97 -5.06 -9.21
C ALA A 53 -3.97 -3.90 -9.30
N THR A 54 -3.80 -3.03 -10.29
CA THR A 54 -4.81 -2.06 -10.69
C THR A 54 -5.60 -2.67 -11.84
N ILE A 55 -6.89 -2.86 -11.64
CA ILE A 55 -7.79 -3.48 -12.61
C ILE A 55 -8.90 -2.51 -13.01
N ILE A 56 -9.43 -2.67 -14.21
CA ILE A 56 -10.59 -1.91 -14.69
C ILE A 56 -11.82 -2.81 -14.62
N ASN A 57 -12.92 -2.28 -14.09
CA ASN A 57 -14.20 -2.98 -14.17
C ASN A 57 -14.78 -2.92 -15.59
N ASP A 58 -14.39 -3.86 -16.45
CA ASP A 58 -14.90 -3.97 -17.82
C ASP A 58 -16.25 -4.68 -17.94
N THR A 59 -16.92 -4.92 -16.81
CA THR A 59 -18.27 -5.48 -16.83
C THR A 59 -19.31 -4.39 -17.05
N ASP A 60 -20.51 -4.80 -17.45
CA ASP A 60 -21.67 -3.93 -17.67
C ASP A 60 -22.42 -3.59 -16.37
N TYR A 61 -21.88 -3.98 -15.21
CA TYR A 61 -22.48 -3.77 -13.89
C TYR A 61 -21.43 -3.38 -12.85
N PRO A 62 -21.85 -2.77 -11.73
CA PRO A 62 -20.91 -2.46 -10.66
C PRO A 62 -20.43 -3.74 -9.96
N LEU A 63 -19.13 -3.82 -9.67
CA LEU A 63 -18.62 -4.77 -8.69
C LEU A 63 -19.03 -4.30 -7.30
N LEU A 64 -19.60 -5.19 -6.49
CA LEU A 64 -20.11 -4.82 -5.17
C LEU A 64 -19.00 -4.87 -4.13
N ALA A 65 -19.02 -3.90 -3.20
CA ALA A 65 -18.10 -3.89 -2.08
C ALA A 65 -18.18 -5.20 -1.28
N GLY A 66 -17.03 -5.76 -0.93
CA GLY A 66 -17.00 -7.05 -0.27
C GLY A 66 -15.61 -7.61 -0.02
N LYS A 67 -15.59 -8.77 0.64
CA LYS A 67 -14.37 -9.55 0.85
C LYS A 67 -14.06 -10.35 -0.42
N VAL A 68 -12.81 -10.26 -0.87
CA VAL A 68 -12.28 -11.02 -2.00
C VAL A 68 -11.33 -12.09 -1.47
N ASN A 69 -11.43 -13.30 -2.02
CA ASN A 69 -10.45 -14.35 -1.77
C ASN A 69 -9.43 -14.32 -2.91
N VAL A 70 -8.14 -14.33 -2.57
CA VAL A 70 -7.06 -14.29 -3.54
C VAL A 70 -6.44 -15.68 -3.67
N PHE A 71 -6.27 -16.11 -4.90
CA PHE A 71 -5.66 -17.38 -5.25
C PHE A 71 -4.47 -17.14 -6.17
N SER A 72 -3.37 -17.85 -5.94
CA SER A 72 -2.28 -18.00 -6.90
C SER A 72 -2.39 -19.39 -7.51
N GLU A 73 -2.59 -19.46 -8.82
CA GLU A 73 -2.95 -20.70 -9.50
C GLU A 73 -4.20 -21.34 -8.88
N ALA A 74 -4.05 -22.46 -8.15
CA ALA A 74 -5.13 -23.13 -7.43
C ALA A 74 -5.07 -22.93 -5.90
N ASP A 75 -4.01 -22.29 -5.39
CA ASP A 75 -3.75 -22.17 -3.97
C ASP A 75 -4.32 -20.88 -3.39
N TYR A 76 -5.05 -20.97 -2.28
CA TYR A 76 -5.55 -19.82 -1.54
C TYR A 76 -4.40 -19.14 -0.78
N ILE A 77 -4.14 -17.87 -1.10
CA ILE A 77 -3.02 -17.11 -0.52
C ILE A 77 -3.46 -15.99 0.42
N GLY A 78 -4.76 -15.68 0.48
CA GLY A 78 -5.28 -14.72 1.45
C GLY A 78 -6.57 -14.06 1.02
N THR A 79 -6.90 -12.97 1.72
CA THR A 79 -8.10 -12.19 1.43
C THR A 79 -7.80 -10.71 1.31
N SER A 80 -8.53 -10.07 0.41
CA SER A 80 -8.53 -8.63 0.22
C SER A 80 -9.94 -8.09 0.39
N ARG A 81 -10.11 -6.79 0.18
CA ARG A 81 -11.41 -6.14 0.10
C ARG A 81 -11.45 -5.32 -1.17
N ILE A 82 -12.63 -5.27 -1.78
CA ILE A 82 -12.94 -4.37 -2.86
C ILE A 82 -14.07 -3.45 -2.40
N ASP A 83 -14.04 -2.20 -2.83
CA ASP A 83 -15.16 -1.29 -2.67
C ASP A 83 -16.17 -1.50 -3.81
N THR A 84 -17.22 -0.68 -3.86
CA THR A 84 -18.14 -0.73 -5.00
C THR A 84 -17.45 -0.02 -6.16
N VAL A 85 -17.26 -0.73 -7.28
CA VAL A 85 -16.53 -0.23 -8.46
C VAL A 85 -17.49 -0.15 -9.62
N ALA A 86 -17.77 1.05 -10.13
CA ALA A 86 -18.64 1.26 -11.27
C ALA A 86 -18.06 0.67 -12.56
N PRO A 87 -18.87 0.41 -13.59
CA PRO A 87 -18.36 0.08 -14.91
C PRO A 87 -17.33 1.12 -15.39
N GLN A 88 -16.21 0.65 -15.93
CA GLN A 88 -15.07 1.43 -16.43
C GLN A 88 -14.27 2.20 -15.34
N GLU A 89 -14.59 2.00 -14.06
CA GLU A 89 -13.79 2.52 -12.96
C GLU A 89 -12.61 1.59 -12.66
N GLU A 90 -11.47 2.19 -12.30
CA GLU A 90 -10.30 1.46 -11.82
C GLU A 90 -10.41 1.15 -10.33
N CYS A 91 -9.89 -0.02 -9.92
CA CYS A 91 -9.70 -0.32 -8.51
C CYS A 91 -8.38 -1.05 -8.27
N GLU A 92 -7.80 -0.83 -7.09
CA GLU A 92 -6.59 -1.49 -6.64
C GLU A 92 -6.92 -2.71 -5.77
N LEU A 93 -6.24 -3.82 -6.04
CA LEU A 93 -6.33 -5.05 -5.24
C LEU A 93 -4.94 -5.49 -4.81
N PHE A 94 -4.76 -5.66 -3.50
CA PHE A 94 -3.58 -6.29 -2.92
C PHE A 94 -3.75 -7.82 -2.95
N LEU A 95 -2.86 -8.49 -3.68
CA LEU A 95 -2.93 -9.93 -3.95
C LEU A 95 -2.16 -10.76 -2.90
N GLY A 96 -1.40 -10.12 -2.02
CA GLY A 96 -0.67 -10.77 -0.94
C GLY A 96 0.80 -10.36 -0.90
N ILE A 97 1.50 -10.92 0.08
CA ILE A 97 2.93 -10.70 0.29
C ILE A 97 3.72 -11.57 -0.69
N ASP A 98 4.78 -11.01 -1.25
CA ASP A 98 5.79 -11.75 -2.02
C ASP A 98 7.18 -11.49 -1.44
N GLU A 99 7.78 -12.52 -0.85
CA GLU A 99 9.14 -12.43 -0.27
C GLU A 99 10.25 -12.38 -1.33
N GLY A 100 9.91 -12.51 -2.61
CA GLY A 100 10.80 -12.25 -3.74
C GLY A 100 11.25 -10.80 -3.84
N ILE A 101 10.53 -9.86 -3.24
CA ILE A 101 10.98 -8.47 -3.06
C ILE A 101 11.26 -8.24 -1.58
N LYS A 102 12.54 -8.12 -1.21
CA LYS A 102 12.92 -7.85 0.18
C LYS A 102 13.04 -6.36 0.41
N VAL A 103 12.42 -5.89 1.50
CA VAL A 103 12.49 -4.50 1.93
C VAL A 103 12.93 -4.42 3.38
N LYS A 104 13.87 -3.52 3.67
CA LYS A 104 14.41 -3.32 5.01
C LYS A 104 14.55 -1.84 5.32
N ARG A 105 13.95 -1.39 6.41
CA ARG A 105 14.03 0.00 6.89
C ARG A 105 14.83 0.07 8.18
N GLU A 106 15.85 0.91 8.21
CA GLU A 106 16.75 1.07 9.35
C GLU A 106 16.89 2.53 9.76
N LEU A 107 16.89 2.80 11.06
CA LEU A 107 17.29 4.09 11.62
C LEU A 107 18.81 4.18 11.62
N ILE A 108 19.39 4.94 10.70
CA ILE A 108 20.85 5.09 10.58
C ILE A 108 21.41 6.17 11.50
N SER A 109 20.61 7.19 11.84
CA SER A 109 21.05 8.25 12.75
C SER A 109 19.90 8.90 13.49
N LYS A 110 20.13 9.20 14.77
CA LYS A 110 19.28 10.06 15.58
C LYS A 110 20.17 11.03 16.36
N LYS A 111 20.11 12.31 16.00
CA LYS A 111 20.92 13.36 16.63
C LYS A 111 20.01 14.41 17.24
N THR A 112 20.28 14.83 18.47
CA THR A 112 19.55 15.92 19.12
C THR A 112 20.50 17.06 19.42
N LYS A 113 20.16 18.26 18.96
CA LYS A 113 20.85 19.51 19.27
C LYS A 113 19.94 20.37 20.13
N SER A 114 20.52 21.09 21.08
CA SER A 114 19.79 22.07 21.90
C SER A 114 20.35 23.45 21.59
N SER A 115 19.47 24.41 21.33
CA SER A 115 19.85 25.82 21.12
C SER A 115 18.89 26.71 21.91
N GLY A 116 19.40 27.30 22.99
CA GLY A 116 18.61 28.10 23.93
C GLY A 116 17.40 27.32 24.48
N ARG A 117 16.19 27.82 24.16
CA ARG A 117 14.90 27.24 24.60
C ARG A 117 14.33 26.19 23.62
N LYS A 118 15.03 25.88 22.53
CA LYS A 118 14.59 24.92 21.52
C LYS A 118 15.46 23.66 21.53
N LYS A 119 14.84 22.55 21.14
CA LYS A 119 15.51 21.30 20.79
C LYS A 119 15.19 20.97 19.34
N GLU A 120 16.17 20.47 18.62
CA GLU A 120 15.99 19.90 17.29
C GLU A 120 16.49 18.46 17.31
N THR A 121 15.63 17.52 16.92
CA THR A 121 16.01 16.12 16.74
C THR A 121 15.94 15.77 15.26
N THR A 122 17.07 15.37 14.69
CA THR A 122 17.18 14.89 13.31
C THR A 122 17.17 13.37 13.30
N TYR A 123 16.32 12.81 12.45
CA TYR A 123 16.24 11.38 12.15
C TYR A 123 16.72 11.16 10.73
N ALA A 124 17.52 10.14 10.52
CA ALA A 124 17.91 9.66 9.20
C ALA A 124 17.62 8.17 9.10
N TYR A 125 16.95 7.78 8.03
CA TYR A 125 16.57 6.41 7.73
C TYR A 125 17.19 5.95 6.41
N LYS A 126 17.44 4.65 6.34
CA LYS A 126 17.83 3.93 5.13
C LYS A 126 16.79 2.87 4.83
N ILE A 127 16.37 2.77 3.58
CA ILE A 127 15.52 1.71 3.05
C ILE A 127 16.34 0.95 2.01
N GLU A 128 16.54 -0.34 2.23
CA GLU A 128 17.17 -1.26 1.28
C GLU A 128 16.08 -2.09 0.62
N ILE A 129 16.10 -2.16 -0.71
CA ILE A 129 15.15 -2.90 -1.53
C ILE A 129 15.96 -3.83 -2.45
N GLU A 130 15.58 -5.10 -2.53
CA GLU A 130 16.26 -6.06 -3.40
C GLU A 130 15.24 -6.98 -4.10
N ASN A 131 15.42 -7.13 -5.41
CA ASN A 131 14.59 -7.99 -6.24
C ASN A 131 15.24 -9.37 -6.41
N TYR A 132 14.74 -10.38 -5.70
CA TYR A 132 15.16 -11.79 -5.82
C TYR A 132 14.39 -12.55 -6.91
N LYS A 133 13.44 -11.92 -7.59
CA LYS A 133 12.69 -12.53 -8.68
C LYS A 133 13.55 -12.60 -9.94
N ARG A 134 13.08 -13.38 -10.91
CA ARG A 134 13.76 -13.59 -12.21
C ARG A 134 13.40 -12.54 -13.25
N GLU A 135 12.47 -11.66 -12.93
CA GLU A 135 11.91 -10.65 -13.84
C GLU A 135 12.18 -9.24 -13.33
N LYS A 136 12.05 -8.26 -14.24
CA LYS A 136 12.11 -6.84 -13.88
C LYS A 136 10.78 -6.46 -13.25
N GLU A 137 10.83 -5.84 -12.08
CA GLU A 137 9.64 -5.51 -11.31
C GLU A 137 9.52 -4.01 -11.06
N THR A 138 8.31 -3.48 -11.13
CA THR A 138 8.00 -2.11 -10.72
C THR A 138 7.65 -2.11 -9.23
N ILE A 139 8.28 -1.22 -8.47
CA ILE A 139 8.18 -1.17 -7.01
C ILE A 139 7.90 0.28 -6.59
N THR A 140 6.90 0.43 -5.73
CA THR A 140 6.51 1.68 -5.07
C THR A 140 6.77 1.55 -3.56
N ILE A 141 7.71 2.34 -3.05
CA ILE A 141 8.04 2.44 -1.62
C ILE A 141 7.36 3.68 -1.06
N ILE A 142 6.60 3.49 0.02
CA ILE A 142 5.89 4.55 0.73
C ILE A 142 6.47 4.67 2.15
N ASP A 143 6.91 5.85 2.51
CA ASP A 143 7.29 6.20 3.88
C ASP A 143 6.65 7.52 4.27
N GLN A 144 6.97 8.02 5.47
CA GLN A 144 6.42 9.26 5.95
C GLN A 144 7.36 10.02 6.88
N ILE A 145 7.16 11.33 6.93
CA ILE A 145 7.62 12.19 8.02
C ILE A 145 6.42 12.57 8.90
N PRO A 146 6.63 12.80 10.20
CA PRO A 146 5.55 13.23 11.08
C PRO A 146 4.94 14.57 10.62
N VAL A 147 3.62 14.69 10.75
CA VAL A 147 2.92 15.96 10.55
C VAL A 147 2.55 16.51 11.92
N SER A 148 2.97 17.74 12.20
CA SER A 148 2.66 18.38 13.48
C SER A 148 1.24 18.93 13.51
N GLN A 149 0.52 18.67 14.60
CA GLN A 149 -0.74 19.35 14.94
C GLN A 149 -0.53 20.57 15.86
N ASP A 150 0.70 20.79 16.35
CA ASP A 150 1.08 21.91 17.21
C ASP A 150 1.97 22.88 16.44
N SER A 151 1.57 24.15 16.35
CA SER A 151 2.30 25.19 15.62
C SER A 151 3.71 25.50 16.19
N ARG A 152 3.98 25.09 17.44
CA ARG A 152 5.29 25.23 18.09
C ARG A 152 6.26 24.13 17.68
N ILE A 153 5.77 23.03 17.12
CA ILE A 153 6.59 21.92 16.62
C ILE A 153 6.69 22.06 15.11
N LYS A 154 7.93 22.21 14.61
CA LYS A 154 8.20 22.32 13.18
C LYS A 154 8.87 21.06 12.69
N VAL A 155 8.25 20.39 11.73
CA VAL A 155 8.83 19.24 11.04
C VAL A 155 9.31 19.68 9.66
N LYS A 156 10.51 19.26 9.28
CA LYS A 156 11.09 19.55 7.96
C LYS A 156 11.74 18.30 7.40
N LEU A 157 11.39 17.95 6.16
CA LEU A 157 12.24 17.06 5.37
C LEU A 157 13.56 17.80 5.07
N LEU A 158 14.69 17.14 5.27
CA LEU A 158 16.01 17.70 5.04
C LEU A 158 16.58 17.23 3.71
N GLU A 159 16.77 15.92 3.58
CA GLU A 159 17.42 15.31 2.42
C GLU A 159 16.77 13.98 2.10
N THR A 160 16.79 13.63 0.81
CA THR A 160 16.42 12.32 0.28
C THR A 160 17.41 11.99 -0.84
N SER A 161 17.98 10.79 -0.86
CA SER A 161 18.92 10.37 -1.91
C SER A 161 18.28 10.37 -3.29
N ASP A 162 16.98 10.04 -3.32
CA ASP A 162 16.19 9.92 -4.53
C ASP A 162 15.02 10.91 -4.45
N LYS A 163 14.74 11.58 -5.56
CA LYS A 163 13.60 12.49 -5.65
C LYS A 163 12.30 11.67 -5.51
N PRO A 164 11.36 12.08 -4.63
CA PRO A 164 10.04 11.47 -4.57
C PRO A 164 9.33 11.56 -5.93
N THR A 165 8.57 10.53 -6.27
CA THR A 165 7.86 10.46 -7.56
C THR A 165 6.66 11.40 -7.59
N GLU A 166 6.06 11.67 -6.44
CA GLU A 166 4.91 12.57 -6.26
C GLU A 166 5.28 13.72 -5.32
N GLU A 167 4.46 14.77 -5.31
CA GLU A 167 4.58 15.83 -4.30
C GLU A 167 4.29 15.28 -2.91
N ILE A 168 5.03 15.77 -1.91
CA ILE A 168 4.88 15.32 -0.53
C ILE A 168 3.63 15.98 0.06
N GLU A 169 2.56 15.22 0.14
CA GLU A 169 1.31 15.62 0.78
C GLU A 169 1.13 14.92 2.11
N GLN A 170 0.70 15.66 3.14
CA GLN A 170 0.44 15.12 4.48
C GLN A 170 1.60 14.30 5.07
N GLY A 171 2.84 14.66 4.72
CA GLY A 171 4.06 14.00 5.18
C GLY A 171 4.33 12.64 4.53
N ILE A 172 3.55 12.21 3.54
CA ILE A 172 3.76 10.96 2.82
C ILE A 172 4.84 11.16 1.74
N ILE A 173 5.80 10.24 1.67
CA ILE A 173 6.86 10.25 0.67
C ILE A 173 6.77 8.95 -0.12
N LYS A 174 6.72 9.06 -1.46
CA LYS A 174 6.64 7.91 -2.36
C LYS A 174 7.81 7.90 -3.33
N TRP A 175 8.39 6.72 -3.53
CA TRP A 175 9.38 6.46 -4.58
C TRP A 175 8.92 5.29 -5.41
N ARG A 176 8.79 5.52 -6.71
CA ARG A 176 8.42 4.52 -7.70
C ARG A 176 9.56 4.34 -8.70
N PHE A 177 10.00 3.10 -8.86
CA PHE A 177 11.12 2.73 -9.72
C PHE A 177 10.98 1.29 -10.19
N SER A 178 11.85 0.86 -11.11
CA SER A 178 11.93 -0.56 -11.49
C SER A 178 13.26 -1.15 -11.08
N LEU A 179 13.27 -2.41 -10.65
CA LEU A 179 14.48 -3.18 -10.36
C LEU A 179 14.57 -4.40 -11.28
N LEU A 180 15.73 -4.58 -11.89
CA LEU A 180 16.09 -5.79 -12.62
C LEU A 180 16.26 -6.98 -11.66
N PRO A 181 16.29 -8.22 -12.18
CA PRO A 181 16.59 -9.40 -11.38
C PRO A 181 17.91 -9.26 -10.62
N LYS A 182 17.90 -9.57 -9.32
CA LYS A 182 19.03 -9.45 -8.37
C LYS A 182 19.55 -8.03 -8.16
N GLU A 183 18.85 -7.02 -8.65
CA GLU A 183 19.22 -5.62 -8.41
C GLU A 183 18.84 -5.20 -6.99
N LYS A 184 19.73 -4.45 -6.37
CA LYS A 184 19.52 -3.81 -5.07
C LYS A 184 19.47 -2.30 -5.25
N LYS A 185 18.54 -1.64 -4.57
CA LYS A 185 18.47 -0.19 -4.45
C LYS A 185 18.46 0.22 -2.98
N GLU A 186 19.10 1.35 -2.71
CA GLU A 186 19.12 1.98 -1.41
C GLU A 186 18.51 3.37 -1.54
N ILE A 187 17.59 3.70 -0.63
CA ILE A 187 17.00 5.03 -0.50
C ILE A 187 17.30 5.52 0.91
N THR A 188 17.86 6.71 1.04
CA THR A 188 18.03 7.36 2.34
C THR A 188 17.18 8.61 2.39
N PHE A 189 16.61 8.90 3.54
CA PHE A 189 15.94 10.17 3.78
C PHE A 189 16.10 10.61 5.23
N SER A 190 16.05 11.93 5.45
CA SER A 190 16.19 12.50 6.78
C SER A 190 15.26 13.68 7.01
N PHE A 191 14.79 13.82 8.24
CA PHE A 191 13.92 14.92 8.64
C PHE A 191 14.30 15.43 10.03
N SER A 192 14.03 16.70 10.29
CA SER A 192 14.18 17.29 11.62
C SER A 192 12.84 17.63 12.25
N ILE A 193 12.80 17.54 13.57
CA ILE A 193 11.71 17.98 14.42
C ILE A 193 12.28 19.03 15.38
N GLU A 194 11.90 20.29 15.20
CA GLU A 194 12.20 21.38 16.12
C GLU A 194 11.02 21.56 17.09
N TYR A 195 11.30 21.62 18.39
CA TYR A 195 10.29 21.76 19.44
C TYR A 195 10.82 22.50 20.68
N PRO A 196 9.94 23.11 21.50
CA PRO A 196 10.35 23.78 22.74
C PRO A 196 10.92 22.80 23.77
N ARG A 197 11.89 23.26 24.56
CA ARG A 197 12.45 22.48 25.67
C ARG A 197 11.37 22.22 26.72
N GLY A 198 11.31 20.99 27.23
CA GLY A 198 10.31 20.57 28.22
C GLY A 198 9.04 19.96 27.60
N VAL A 199 8.86 20.06 26.29
CA VAL A 199 7.76 19.37 25.58
C VAL A 199 8.17 17.91 25.32
N ARG A 200 7.28 16.98 25.63
CA ARG A 200 7.42 15.57 25.28
C ARG A 200 6.71 15.32 23.94
N ILE A 201 7.46 14.83 22.96
CA ILE A 201 6.92 14.45 21.66
C ILE A 201 6.36 13.02 21.76
N GLN A 202 5.16 12.79 21.23
CA GLN A 202 4.50 11.49 21.14
C GLN A 202 4.03 11.26 19.69
N GLY A 203 3.80 10.00 19.30
CA GLY A 203 3.29 9.65 17.97
C GLY A 203 4.34 9.62 16.84
N LEU A 204 5.62 9.41 17.18
CA LEU A 204 6.71 9.22 16.21
C LEU A 204 6.77 7.78 15.69
#